data_AF-A0A521WTN2-F1
#
_entry.id   AF-A0A521WTN2-F1
#
_cell.length_a   1.000
_cell.length_b   1.000
_cell.length_c   1.000
_cell.angle_alpha   90.00
_cell.angle_beta   90.00
_cell.angle_gamma   90.00
#
_symmetry.space_group_name_H-M   'P 1'
#
loop_
_entity.id
_entity.type
_entity.pdbx_description
1 polymer ?
#
loop_
_entity_poly.entity_id
_entity_poly.type
_entity_poly.pdbx_seq_one_letter_code
_entity_poly.pdbx_strand_id
1 'polypeptide(L)'
;MNDVRAGHGANVLGSRQFQVVGRGTNAERAFWTEVAKALEIHGDDGYTGTIAEKYKFVLFERPVDAPVSKIVRWALEIPFADRDFMASDIPPSVRQLVYQVADLTSDKWGPAVAMQLTPEETGDQRGDSSEQVYLFFGSAPY
;
A
#
# COMPACT_ATOMS: atom_id res chain seq x y z
N MET A 1 23.49 -7.85 13.50
CA MET A 1 23.39 -6.66 12.63
C MET A 1 22.99 -7.15 11.26
N ASN A 2 21.68 -7.16 10.96
CA ASN A 2 21.18 -7.52 9.63
C ASN A 2 20.58 -6.29 9.00
N ASP A 3 21.18 -5.96 7.86
CA ASP A 3 20.97 -4.81 7.00
C ASP A 3 19.63 -4.98 6.28
N VAL A 4 18.63 -4.14 6.62
CA VAL A 4 17.37 -4.07 5.88
C VAL A 4 17.66 -3.27 4.62
N ARG A 5 17.94 -3.98 3.53
CA ARG A 5 18.07 -3.36 2.20
C ARG A 5 16.77 -2.65 1.86
N ALA A 6 16.81 -1.32 1.87
CA ALA A 6 15.81 -0.46 1.28
C ALA A 6 15.57 -0.92 -0.17
N GLY A 7 14.36 -1.42 -0.43
CA GLY A 7 13.93 -1.76 -1.79
C GLY A 7 14.04 -0.53 -2.67
N HIS A 8 14.75 -0.65 -3.79
CA HIS A 8 14.76 0.37 -4.84
C HIS A 8 13.32 0.49 -5.36
N GLY A 9 12.61 1.53 -4.92
CA GLY A 9 11.34 1.91 -5.51
C GLY A 9 11.56 2.25 -6.98
N ALA A 10 10.89 1.55 -7.88
CA ALA A 10 10.96 1.83 -9.30
C ALA A 10 10.32 3.20 -9.58
N ASN A 11 11.10 4.12 -10.14
CA ASN A 11 10.63 5.46 -10.52
C ASN A 11 9.74 5.36 -11.76
N VAL A 12 8.50 5.86 -11.67
CA VAL A 12 7.62 6.08 -12.84
C VAL A 12 7.43 7.58 -12.97
N LEU A 13 7.92 8.20 -14.05
CA LEU A 13 7.58 9.57 -14.50
C LEU A 13 7.25 10.60 -13.37
N GLY A 14 8.25 10.94 -12.55
CA GLY A 14 8.09 11.93 -11.47
C GLY A 14 7.07 11.47 -10.41
N SER A 15 7.18 10.21 -10.00
CA SER A 15 6.45 9.63 -8.88
C SER A 15 7.29 8.57 -8.16
N ARG A 16 7.03 8.42 -6.87
CA ARG A 16 7.64 7.44 -5.98
C ARG A 16 6.56 6.58 -5.35
N GLN A 17 6.80 5.27 -5.31
CA GLN A 17 5.93 4.33 -4.60
C GLN A 17 6.16 4.41 -3.09
N PHE A 18 5.08 4.30 -2.31
CA PHE A 18 5.13 4.20 -0.85
C PHE A 18 4.28 3.03 -0.35
N GLN A 19 4.63 2.55 0.84
CA GLN A 19 3.88 1.58 1.62
C GLN A 19 3.96 2.00 3.09
N VAL A 20 2.83 2.10 3.78
CA VAL A 20 2.75 2.55 5.18
C VAL A 20 1.76 1.67 5.93
N VAL A 21 2.17 1.15 7.08
CA VAL A 21 1.29 0.38 7.96
C VAL A 21 0.73 1.32 9.03
N GLY A 22 -0.60 1.44 9.08
CA GLY A 22 -1.30 2.26 10.06
C GLY A 22 -2.19 1.43 10.98
N ARG A 23 -2.46 1.96 12.17
CA ARG A 23 -3.36 1.36 13.16
C ARG A 23 -4.47 2.34 13.52
N GLY A 24 -5.66 1.82 13.73
CA GLY A 24 -6.79 2.62 14.19
C GLY A 24 -8.06 1.79 14.35
N THR A 25 -9.06 2.38 14.99
CA THR A 25 -10.38 1.75 15.17
C THR A 25 -11.10 1.48 13.85
N ASN A 26 -10.69 2.17 12.77
CA ASN A 26 -11.09 1.94 11.40
C ASN A 26 -10.00 2.42 10.43
N ALA A 27 -10.17 2.14 9.13
CA ALA A 27 -9.22 2.50 8.08
C ALA A 27 -9.01 4.02 7.96
N GLU A 28 -10.05 4.83 8.15
CA GLU A 28 -9.97 6.28 8.04
C GLU A 28 -9.10 6.89 9.15
N ARG A 29 -9.29 6.42 10.39
CA ARG A 29 -8.48 6.85 11.52
C ARG A 29 -7.02 6.45 11.32
N ALA A 30 -6.78 5.21 10.89
CA ALA A 30 -5.43 4.73 10.60
C ALA A 30 -4.77 5.57 9.50
N PHE A 31 -5.49 5.86 8.41
CA PHE A 31 -4.99 6.66 7.29
C PHE A 31 -4.57 8.06 7.74
N TRP A 32 -5.47 8.80 8.39
CA TRP A 32 -5.18 10.18 8.80
C TRP A 32 -4.11 10.28 9.88
N THR A 33 -3.99 9.27 10.76
CA THR A 33 -2.88 9.20 11.70
C THR A 33 -1.54 9.06 10.97
N GLU A 34 -1.45 8.23 9.93
CA GLU A 34 -0.20 8.08 9.16
C GLU A 34 0.10 9.30 8.27
N VAL A 35 -0.92 9.96 7.70
CA VAL A 35 -0.76 11.24 7.01
C VAL A 35 -0.19 12.30 7.94
N ALA A 36 -0.76 12.45 9.15
CA ALA A 36 -0.30 13.43 10.12
C ALA A 36 1.16 13.18 10.55
N LYS A 37 1.53 11.92 10.80
CA LYS A 37 2.92 11.54 11.11
C LYS A 37 3.87 11.87 9.95
N ALA A 38 3.48 11.57 8.72
CA ALA A 38 4.30 11.89 7.55
C ALA A 38 4.50 13.40 7.41
N LEU A 39 3.45 14.20 7.62
CA LEU A 39 3.56 15.67 7.63
C LEU A 39 4.49 16.18 8.73
N GLU A 40 4.41 15.61 9.93
CA GLU A 40 5.29 15.98 11.06
C GLU A 40 6.76 15.64 10.76
N ILE A 41 7.03 14.47 10.19
CA ILE A 41 8.39 14.00 9.87
C ILE A 41 9.05 14.86 8.79
N HIS A 42 8.29 15.25 7.76
CA HIS A 42 8.82 15.97 6.61
C HIS A 42 8.78 17.49 6.75
N GLY A 43 8.00 18.02 7.71
CA GLY A 43 7.92 19.46 7.97
C GLY A 43 7.60 20.28 6.73
N ASP A 44 8.25 21.44 6.59
CA ASP A 44 8.11 22.35 5.44
C ASP A 44 8.99 21.96 4.23
N ASP A 45 9.88 20.98 4.38
CA ASP A 45 10.95 20.64 3.41
C ASP A 45 10.45 19.78 2.23
N GLY A 46 9.14 19.52 2.19
CA GLY A 46 8.46 18.73 1.16
C GLY A 46 8.28 17.27 1.56
N TYR A 47 7.04 16.78 1.47
CA TYR A 47 6.65 15.40 1.78
C TYR A 47 6.40 14.56 0.53
N THR A 48 7.04 14.98 -0.57
CA THR A 48 6.91 14.40 -1.90
C THR A 48 7.29 12.92 -1.90
N GLY A 49 6.46 12.09 -2.54
CA GLY A 49 6.66 10.65 -2.66
C GLY A 49 6.13 9.84 -1.47
N THR A 50 5.26 10.43 -0.64
CA THR A 50 4.77 9.80 0.60
C THR A 50 3.24 9.81 0.71
N ILE A 51 2.73 9.11 1.73
CA ILE A 51 1.29 9.10 2.04
C ILE A 51 0.74 10.50 2.37
N ALA A 52 1.59 11.45 2.79
CA ALA A 52 1.14 12.82 3.10
C ALA A 52 0.55 13.55 1.88
N GLU A 53 0.91 13.15 0.65
CA GLU A 53 0.33 13.71 -0.58
C GLU A 53 -1.06 13.17 -0.90
N LYS A 54 -1.56 12.19 -0.13
CA LYS A 54 -2.85 11.56 -0.35
C LYS A 54 -3.90 12.17 0.57
N TYR A 55 -5.02 12.57 -0.03
CA TYR A 55 -6.17 13.16 0.65
C TYR A 55 -7.35 12.19 0.84
N LYS A 56 -7.23 10.96 0.32
CA LYS A 56 -8.24 9.90 0.43
C LYS A 56 -7.62 8.54 0.14
N PHE A 57 -8.35 7.49 0.47
CA PHE A 57 -8.00 6.10 0.17
C PHE A 57 -9.22 5.32 -0.35
N VAL A 58 -8.95 4.18 -0.99
CA VAL A 58 -9.95 3.15 -1.32
C VAL A 58 -9.60 1.88 -0.56
N LEU A 59 -10.51 1.45 0.31
CA LEU A 59 -10.37 0.18 1.03
C LEU A 59 -10.87 -0.96 0.15
N PHE A 60 -9.98 -1.92 -0.12
CA PHE A 60 -10.35 -3.18 -0.74
C PHE A 60 -10.50 -4.26 0.33
N GLU A 61 -11.53 -5.07 0.17
CA GLU A 61 -11.67 -6.28 0.97
C GLU A 61 -10.55 -7.27 0.63
N ARG A 62 -10.03 -7.92 1.66
CA ARG A 62 -9.01 -8.95 1.50
C ARG A 62 -9.64 -10.17 0.84
N PRO A 63 -9.08 -10.68 -0.27
CA PRO A 63 -9.50 -11.96 -0.81
C PRO A 63 -9.03 -13.09 0.14
N VAL A 64 -9.91 -14.06 0.39
CA VAL A 64 -9.66 -15.13 1.38
C VAL A 64 -8.45 -15.99 1.03
N ASP A 65 -8.11 -16.07 -0.26
CA ASP A 65 -7.16 -17.00 -0.85
C ASP A 65 -5.78 -16.39 -1.21
N ALA A 66 -5.56 -15.10 -0.94
CA ALA A 66 -4.26 -14.46 -1.19
C ALA A 66 -3.81 -13.56 -0.04
N PRO A 67 -2.56 -13.72 0.45
CA PRO A 67 -1.96 -12.77 1.38
C PRO A 67 -1.87 -11.37 0.76
N VAL A 68 -2.06 -10.32 1.58
CA VAL A 68 -1.99 -8.91 1.14
C VAL A 68 -0.63 -8.62 0.52
N SER A 69 0.45 -9.17 1.08
CA SER A 69 1.82 -9.00 0.55
C SER A 69 1.97 -9.46 -0.90
N LYS A 70 1.25 -10.52 -1.32
CA LYS A 70 1.27 -11.00 -2.71
C LYS A 70 0.49 -10.06 -3.62
N ILE A 71 -0.68 -9.59 -3.20
CA ILE A 71 -1.50 -8.63 -3.95
C ILE A 71 -0.72 -7.35 -4.20
N VAL A 72 -0.11 -6.79 -3.14
CA VAL A 72 0.71 -5.58 -3.21
C VAL A 72 1.86 -5.77 -4.18
N ARG A 73 2.59 -6.89 -4.07
CA ARG A 73 3.70 -7.20 -4.98
C ARG A 73 3.24 -7.23 -6.43
N TRP A 74 2.21 -8.02 -6.75
CA TRP A 74 1.71 -8.12 -8.12
C TRP A 74 1.22 -6.77 -8.64
N ALA A 75 0.48 -6.01 -7.84
CA ALA A 75 -0.06 -4.71 -8.25
C ALA A 75 1.03 -3.67 -8.51
N LEU A 76 2.10 -3.65 -7.71
CA LEU A 76 3.22 -2.72 -7.90
C LEU A 76 4.16 -3.13 -9.03
N GLU A 77 4.21 -4.42 -9.40
CA GLU A 77 5.03 -4.94 -10.50
C GLU A 77 4.35 -4.80 -11.88
N ILE A 78 3.01 -4.87 -11.96
CA ILE A 78 2.24 -4.77 -13.21
C ILE A 78 2.61 -3.56 -14.09
N PRO A 79 2.78 -2.34 -13.56
CA PRO A 79 3.14 -1.19 -14.39
C PRO A 79 4.48 -1.32 -15.13
N PHE A 80 5.34 -2.25 -14.71
CA PHE A 80 6.68 -2.45 -15.25
C PHE A 80 6.84 -3.76 -16.02
N ALA A 81 5.82 -4.61 -15.99
CA ALA A 81 5.84 -5.93 -16.59
C ALA A 81 4.79 -6.02 -17.70
N ASP A 82 5.03 -6.94 -18.65
CA ASP A 82 3.99 -7.34 -19.58
C ASP A 82 2.85 -8.00 -18.78
N ARG A 83 1.62 -7.48 -18.91
CA ARG A 83 0.44 -7.98 -18.18
C ARG A 83 0.15 -9.44 -18.52
N ASP A 84 0.43 -9.86 -19.74
CA ASP A 84 0.24 -11.24 -20.19
C ASP A 84 1.31 -12.17 -19.59
N PHE A 85 2.52 -11.65 -19.36
CA PHE A 85 3.58 -12.39 -18.68
C PHE A 85 3.27 -12.61 -17.19
N MET A 86 2.71 -11.61 -16.51
CA MET A 86 2.33 -11.72 -15.09
C MET A 86 1.05 -12.55 -14.86
N ALA A 87 0.21 -12.72 -15.89
CA ALA A 87 -1.09 -13.38 -15.75
C ALA A 87 -0.99 -14.86 -15.31
N SER A 88 0.13 -15.54 -15.59
CA SER A 88 0.38 -16.91 -15.13
C SER A 88 0.66 -17.02 -13.64
N ASP A 89 1.23 -15.98 -13.04
CA ASP A 89 1.63 -15.96 -11.62
C ASP A 89 0.53 -15.44 -10.70
N ILE A 90 -0.50 -14.80 -11.27
CA ILE A 90 -1.64 -14.25 -10.54
C ILE A 90 -2.81 -15.24 -10.62
N PRO A 91 -3.26 -15.81 -9.48
CA PRO A 91 -4.41 -16.71 -9.46
C PRO A 91 -5.65 -16.06 -10.08
N PRO A 92 -6.43 -16.80 -10.91
CA PRO A 92 -7.61 -16.24 -11.57
C PRO A 92 -8.62 -15.59 -10.61
N SER A 93 -8.74 -16.12 -9.40
CA SER A 93 -9.67 -15.65 -8.35
C SER A 93 -9.37 -14.24 -7.85
N VAL A 94 -8.11 -13.79 -7.88
CA VAL A 94 -7.69 -12.47 -7.38
C VAL A 94 -7.22 -11.53 -8.49
N ARG A 95 -7.16 -11.99 -9.75
CA ARG A 95 -6.59 -11.24 -10.86
C ARG A 95 -7.26 -9.90 -11.10
N GLN A 96 -8.59 -9.87 -11.11
CA GLN A 96 -9.33 -8.62 -11.33
C GLN A 96 -9.07 -7.60 -10.22
N LEU A 97 -9.02 -8.05 -8.97
CA LEU A 97 -8.66 -7.21 -7.83
C LEU A 97 -7.26 -6.64 -8.01
N VAL A 98 -6.28 -7.49 -8.34
CA VAL A 98 -4.89 -7.07 -8.58
C VAL A 98 -4.80 -6.00 -9.67
N TYR A 99 -5.56 -6.13 -10.77
CA TYR A 99 -5.58 -5.12 -11.83
C TYR A 99 -6.20 -3.79 -11.37
N GLN A 100 -7.30 -3.83 -10.63
CA GLN A 100 -7.92 -2.61 -10.06
C GLN A 100 -6.97 -1.90 -9.10
N VAL A 101 -6.27 -2.66 -8.26
CA VAL A 101 -5.26 -2.14 -7.34
C VAL A 101 -4.07 -1.56 -8.11
N ALA A 102 -3.58 -2.25 -9.15
CA ALA A 102 -2.49 -1.77 -10.00
C ALA A 102 -2.84 -0.42 -10.65
N ASP A 103 -4.03 -0.30 -11.23
CA ASP A 103 -4.47 0.94 -11.87
C ASP A 103 -4.51 2.10 -10.86
N LEU A 104 -5.07 1.89 -9.66
CA LEU A 104 -5.10 2.92 -8.61
C LEU A 104 -3.71 3.27 -8.06
N THR A 105 -2.85 2.28 -7.83
CA THR A 105 -1.49 2.54 -7.33
C THR A 105 -0.60 3.25 -8.34
N SER A 106 -0.89 3.13 -9.64
CA SER A 106 -0.18 3.86 -10.71
C SER A 106 -0.60 5.33 -10.83
N ASP A 107 -1.76 5.70 -10.28
CA ASP A 107 -2.22 7.09 -10.27
C ASP A 107 -1.59 7.88 -9.12
N LYS A 108 -0.56 8.68 -9.45
CA LYS A 108 0.14 9.51 -8.48
C LYS A 108 -0.75 10.57 -7.81
N TRP A 109 -1.83 11.01 -8.47
CA TRP A 109 -2.78 12.01 -7.94
C TRP A 109 -4.05 11.37 -7.37
N GLY A 110 -4.23 10.09 -7.66
CA GLY A 110 -5.34 9.27 -7.20
C GLY A 110 -5.28 8.93 -5.71
N PRO A 111 -6.30 8.23 -5.20
CA PRO A 111 -6.33 7.79 -3.82
C PRO A 111 -5.18 6.83 -3.49
N ALA A 112 -4.83 6.70 -2.20
CA ALA A 112 -4.09 5.54 -1.74
C ALA A 112 -4.96 4.28 -1.82
N VAL A 113 -4.35 3.11 -1.97
CA VAL A 113 -5.02 1.83 -1.72
C VAL A 113 -4.86 1.47 -0.25
N ALA A 114 -5.93 0.97 0.37
CA ALA A 114 -5.91 0.40 1.71
C ALA A 114 -6.35 -1.06 1.70
N MET A 115 -5.70 -1.90 2.51
CA MET A 115 -6.13 -3.27 2.80
C MET A 115 -5.92 -3.59 4.28
N GLN A 116 -6.87 -4.28 4.89
CA GLN A 116 -6.72 -4.74 6.26
C GLN A 116 -5.75 -5.92 6.33
N LEU A 117 -4.80 -5.86 7.26
CA LEU A 117 -3.88 -6.94 7.54
C LEU A 117 -4.43 -7.86 8.63
N THR A 118 -4.13 -9.15 8.49
CA THR A 118 -4.44 -10.16 9.52
C THR A 118 -3.43 -10.10 10.68
N PRO A 119 -3.76 -10.65 11.85
CA PRO A 119 -2.80 -10.83 12.96
C PRO A 119 -1.52 -11.58 12.53
N GLU A 120 -1.65 -12.58 11.66
CA GLU A 120 -0.51 -13.33 11.11
C GLU A 120 0.43 -12.43 10.29
N GLU A 121 -0.13 -11.60 9.40
CA GLU A 121 0.66 -10.69 8.54
C GLU A 121 1.32 -9.56 9.32
N THR A 122 0.75 -9.18 10.46
CA THR A 122 1.29 -8.13 11.33
C THR A 122 2.26 -8.67 12.38
N GLY A 123 2.30 -9.99 12.58
CA GLY A 123 2.96 -10.62 13.72
C GLY A 123 2.35 -10.22 15.07
N ASP A 124 1.16 -9.62 15.06
CA ASP A 124 0.52 -9.10 16.26
C ASP A 124 -0.28 -10.20 16.96
N GLN A 125 0.20 -10.66 18.11
CA GLN A 125 -0.49 -11.67 18.93
C GLN A 125 -1.45 -11.04 19.94
N ARG A 126 -1.69 -9.72 19.91
CA ARG A 126 -2.62 -9.06 20.83
C ARG A 126 -4.06 -9.43 20.45
N GLY A 127 -4.61 -10.42 21.15
CA GLY A 127 -5.96 -10.95 20.94
C GLY A 127 -7.12 -10.01 21.29
N ASP A 128 -6.86 -8.76 21.70
CA ASP A 128 -7.88 -7.80 22.15
C ASP A 128 -7.48 -6.34 21.88
N SER A 129 -7.09 -6.04 20.64
CA SER A 129 -6.93 -4.66 20.21
C SER A 129 -8.24 -4.19 19.58
N SER A 130 -8.87 -3.16 20.16
CA SER A 130 -9.96 -2.43 19.50
C SER A 130 -9.51 -1.73 18.21
N GLU A 131 -8.19 -1.66 17.97
CA GLU A 131 -7.59 -1.16 16.74
C GLU A 131 -7.31 -2.30 15.75
N GLN A 132 -7.61 -2.03 14.48
CA GLN A 132 -7.28 -2.85 13.34
C GLN A 132 -6.01 -2.31 12.67
N VAL A 133 -5.32 -3.19 11.93
CA VAL A 133 -4.10 -2.82 11.21
C VAL A 133 -4.38 -2.79 9.71
N TYR A 134 -3.93 -1.72 9.05
CA TYR A 134 -4.13 -1.50 7.63
C TYR A 134 -2.79 -1.21 6.95
N LEU A 135 -2.63 -1.72 5.74
CA LEU A 135 -1.58 -1.31 4.83
C LEU A 135 -2.14 -0.29 3.85
N PHE A 136 -1.48 0.87 3.76
CA PHE A 136 -1.72 1.91 2.78
C PHE A 136 -0.59 1.94 1.77
N PHE A 137 -0.90 1.96 0.48
CA PHE A 137 0.13 1.94 -0.56
C PHE A 137 -0.33 2.61 -1.85
N GLY A 138 0.62 3.04 -2.66
CA GLY A 138 0.38 3.70 -3.94
C GLY A 138 1.60 4.43 -4.45
N SER A 139 1.42 5.26 -5.45
CA SER A 139 2.43 6.20 -5.93
C SER A 139 2.04 7.62 -5.54
N ALA A 140 3.03 8.45 -5.25
CA ALA A 140 2.86 9.89 -5.02
C ALA A 140 3.87 10.66 -5.87
N PRO A 141 3.63 11.92 -6.24
CA PRO A 141 4.56 12.74 -7.02
C PRO A 141 6.01 12.67 -6.49
N TYR A 142 6.99 12.86 -7.37
CA TYR A 142 8.42 13.01 -7.07
C TYR A 142 8.98 14.22 -7.79
#